data_AF-A0A6V8LMD6-F1
#
_entry.id   AF-A0A6V8LMD6-F1
#
_cell.length_a   1.000
_cell.length_b   1.000
_cell.length_c   1.000
_cell.angle_alpha   90.00
_cell.angle_beta   90.00
_cell.angle_gamma   90.00
#
_symmetry.space_group_name_H-M   'P 1'
#
loop_
_entity.id
_entity.type
_entity.pdbx_description
1 polymer ?
#
loop_
_entity_poly.entity_id
_entity_poly.type
_entity_poly.pdbx_seq_one_letter_code
_entity_poly.pdbx_strand_id
1 'polypeptide(L)' 'MINPPTGRLFPTADGHDLIVSRTFRAPIEDVWASVTESDRTARWFGPWHGDAAPVT' A
#
# COMPACT_ATOMS: atom_id res chain seq x y z
N MET A 1 -6.13 21.47 -14.02
CA MET A 1 -5.49 20.31 -14.69
C MET A 1 -5.85 19.07 -13.91
N ILE A 2 -6.34 18.02 -14.56
CA ILE A 2 -6.59 16.73 -13.91
C ILE A 2 -5.29 15.93 -14.01
N ASN A 3 -4.77 15.49 -12.88
CA ASN A 3 -3.59 14.64 -12.86
C ASN A 3 -4.08 13.21 -13.14
N PRO A 4 -3.70 12.58 -14.27
CA PRO A 4 -4.18 11.25 -14.59
C PRO A 4 -3.74 10.27 -13.50
N PRO A 5 -4.61 9.31 -13.13
CA PRO A 5 -4.24 8.26 -12.18
C PRO A 5 -3.04 7.49 -12.75
N THR A 6 -2.05 7.23 -11.91
CA THR A 6 -0.81 6.55 -12.32
C THR A 6 -0.84 5.04 -12.08
N GLY A 7 -1.90 4.51 -11.47
CA GLY A 7 -2.08 3.08 -11.24
C GLY A 7 -2.37 2.35 -12.54
N ARG A 8 -1.98 1.08 -12.62
CA ARG A 8 -2.26 0.22 -13.78
C ARG A 8 -3.04 -1.00 -13.33
N LEU A 9 -4.06 -1.37 -14.10
CA LEU A 9 -4.79 -2.62 -13.94
C LEU A 9 -4.20 -3.66 -14.88
N PHE A 10 -3.92 -4.85 -14.35
CA PHE A 10 -3.47 -5.99 -15.12
C PHE A 10 -4.54 -7.09 -15.03
N PRO A 11 -5.01 -7.65 -16.15
CA PRO A 11 -6.00 -8.72 -16.12
C PRO A 11 -5.39 -10.00 -15.53
N THR A 12 -6.19 -10.70 -14.73
CA THR A 12 -5.89 -12.02 -14.15
C THR A 12 -7.01 -13.00 -14.49
N ALA A 13 -6.86 -14.28 -14.14
CA ALA A 13 -7.88 -15.29 -14.40
C ALA A 13 -9.23 -14.97 -13.74
N ASP A 14 -9.19 -14.39 -12.54
CA ASP A 14 -10.37 -14.13 -11.70
C ASP A 14 -10.71 -12.63 -11.57
N GLY A 15 -9.98 -11.74 -12.26
CA GLY A 15 -10.20 -10.29 -12.13
C GLY A 15 -9.06 -9.43 -12.65
N HIS A 16 -8.64 -8.46 -11.84
CA HIS A 16 -7.53 -7.57 -12.16
C HIS A 16 -6.67 -7.31 -10.93
N ASP A 17 -5.35 -7.23 -11.14
CA ASP A 17 -4.41 -6.71 -10.16
C ASP A 17 -4.27 -5.19 -10.35
N LEU A 18 -4.40 -4.44 -9.26
CA LEU A 18 -4.06 -3.01 -9.23
C LEU A 18 -2.61 -2.83 -8.79
N ILE A 19 -1.77 -2.37 -9.71
CA ILE A 19 -0.37 -2.04 -9.42
C ILE A 19 -0.19 -0.53 -9.27
N VAL A 20 0.29 -0.10 -8.10
CA VAL A 20 0.65 1.29 -7.80
C VAL A 20 2.12 1.35 -7.41
N SER A 21 2.93 2.05 -8.20
CA SER A 21 4.36 2.26 -7.91
C SER A 21 4.62 3.65 -7.38
N ARG A 22 5.33 3.74 -6.26
CA ARG A 22 5.75 5.01 -5.62
C ARG A 22 7.20 4.90 -5.16
N THR A 23 7.94 5.98 -5.31
CA THR A 23 9.29 6.12 -4.78
C THR A 23 9.27 7.15 -3.68
N PHE A 24 9.75 6.77 -2.50
CA PHE A 24 9.83 7.64 -1.34
C PHE A 24 11.28 7.94 -1.02
N ARG A 25 11.57 9.20 -0.68
CA ARG A 25 12.86 9.60 -0.10
C ARG A 25 12.79 9.37 1.41
N ALA A 26 12.69 8.10 1.80
CA ALA A 26 12.60 7.67 3.19
C ALA A 26 13.29 6.29 3.33
N PRO A 27 13.78 5.94 4.53
CA PRO A 27 14.26 4.59 4.81
C PRO A 27 13.17 3.52 4.63
N ILE A 28 13.58 2.28 4.37
CA ILE A 28 12.64 1.18 4.12
C ILE A 28 11.80 0.86 5.36
N GLU A 29 12.39 0.96 6.55
CA GLU A 29 11.74 0.75 7.83
C GLU A 29 10.59 1.74 8.08
N ASP A 30 10.76 3.00 7.67
CA ASP A 30 9.73 4.03 7.82
C ASP A 30 8.57 3.79 6.85
N VAL A 31 8.88 3.41 5.61
CA VAL A 31 7.87 3.05 4.61
C VAL A 31 7.12 1.79 5.03
N TRP A 32 7.83 0.79 5.55
CA TRP A 32 7.23 -0.45 6.03
C TRP A 32 6.32 -0.22 7.25
N ALA A 33 6.75 0.60 8.21
CA ALA A 33 5.93 0.98 9.35
C ALA A 33 4.67 1.76 8.91
N SER A 34 4.76 2.57 7.86
CA SER A 34 3.60 3.29 7.30
C SER A 34 2.52 2.37 6.70
N VAL A 35 2.83 1.09 6.44
CA VAL A 35 1.88 0.11 5.92
C VAL A 35 1.56 -1.02 6.90
N THR A 36 2.42 -1.26 7.90
CA THR A 36 2.27 -2.35 8.89
C THR A 36 2.05 -1.91 10.33
N GLU A 37 2.11 -0.61 10.65
CA GLU A 37 1.63 -0.09 11.94
C GLU A 37 0.25 0.53 11.73
N SER A 38 -0.78 0.05 12.43
CA SER A 38 -2.17 0.48 12.22
C SER A 38 -2.35 1.98 12.39
N ASP A 39 -1.79 2.58 13.44
CA ASP A 39 -1.87 4.02 13.70
C ASP A 39 -1.19 4.88 12.60
N ARG A 40 -0.15 4.35 11.94
CA ARG A 40 0.50 5.04 10.81
C ARG A 40 -0.29 4.84 9.52
N THR A 41 -0.78 3.63 9.28
CA THR A 41 -1.62 3.28 8.12
C THR A 41 -2.93 4.07 8.12
N ALA A 42 -3.51 4.30 9.29
CA ALA A 42 -4.72 5.08 9.50
C ALA A 42 -4.63 6.52 8.99
N ARG A 43 -3.42 7.07 8.83
CA ARG A 43 -3.22 8.43 8.32
C ARG A 43 -3.55 8.57 6.83
N TRP A 44 -3.58 7.47 6.08
CA TRP A 44 -3.73 7.53 4.61
C TRP A 44 -4.63 6.45 4.00
N PHE A 45 -4.80 5.29 4.64
CA PHE A 45 -5.66 4.21 4.15
C PHE A 45 -6.81 3.86 5.10
N GLY A 46 -6.52 3.86 6.41
CA GLY A 46 -7.49 3.54 7.46
C GLY A 46 -6.91 2.60 8.52
N PRO A 47 -7.53 2.54 9.72
CA PRO A 47 -7.08 1.65 10.79
C PRO A 47 -7.44 0.19 10.48
N TRP A 48 -6.66 -0.74 11.04
CA TRP A 48 -6.91 -2.17 10.97
C TRP A 48 -6.53 -2.86 12.29
N HIS A 49 -6.95 -4.11 12.46
CA HIS A 49 -6.66 -4.94 13.64
C HIS A 49 -6.09 -6.30 13.21
N GLY A 50 -5.24 -6.90 14.03
CA GLY A 50 -4.60 -8.20 13.79
C GLY A 50 -3.08 -8.13 13.91
N ASP A 51 -2.40 -9.15 13.44
CA ASP A 51 -0.94 -9.17 13.32
C ASP A 51 -0.55 -8.95 11.86
N ALA A 52 0.25 -7.92 11.59
CA ALA A 52 0.79 -7.65 10.25
C ALA A 52 2.01 -8.54 9.92
N ALA A 53 2.45 -9.36 10.88
CA ALA A 53 3.58 -10.26 10.70
C ALA A 53 3.23 -11.42 9.75
N PRO A 54 4.19 -11.89 8.94
CA PRO A 54 4.02 -13.13 8.18
C PRO A 54 3.65 -14.28 9.13
N VAL A 55 2.65 -15.06 8.77
CA VAL A 55 2.42 -16.36 9.41
C VAL A 55 3.60 -17.27 9.05
N THR A 56 4.34 -17.73 10.06
CA THR A 56 5.46 -18.67 9.89
C THR A 56 4.94 -20.08 9.64
#